data_AF-A0A165P3T3-F1
#
_entry.id   AF-A0A165P3T3-F1
#
_cell.length_a   1.000
_cell.length_b   1.000
_cell.length_c   1.000
_cell.angle_alpha   90.00
_cell.angle_beta   90.00
_cell.angle_gamma   90.00
#
_symmetry.space_group_name_H-M   'P 1'
#
loop_
_entity.id
_entity.type
_entity.pdbx_description
1 polymer ?
#
loop_
_entity_poly.entity_id
_entity_poly.type
_entity_poly.pdbx_seq_one_letter_code
_entity_poly.pdbx_strand_id
1 'polypeptide(L)'
;VPGSVTAKRYQRNELWSLLSYIGAPTWFLTFAPADVKHPLCLYLAGQEGSYEEQRITLLKQDERWRLIANNAVASARFFHFIVKIFIDEVLRWKREEPGLFGETNAFYGTVEQ
;
A
#
# COMPACT_ATOMS: atom_id res chain seq x y z
N VAL A 1 -3.76 19.27 -10.26
CA VAL A 1 -2.64 18.90 -9.37
C VAL A 1 -3.14 17.83 -8.41
N PRO A 2 -2.42 16.71 -8.24
CA PRO A 2 -2.70 15.75 -7.18
C PRO A 2 -2.85 16.47 -5.82
N GLY A 3 -3.85 16.11 -5.02
CA GLY A 3 -4.09 16.71 -3.70
C GLY A 3 -4.93 17.99 -3.70
N SER A 4 -5.21 18.56 -4.88
CA SER A 4 -6.07 19.74 -5.00
C SER A 4 -7.51 19.47 -4.53
N VAL A 5 -8.23 20.55 -4.16
CA VAL A 5 -9.66 20.49 -3.79
C VAL A 5 -10.49 19.82 -4.88
N THR A 6 -10.16 20.09 -6.15
CA THR A 6 -10.82 19.47 -7.30
C THR A 6 -10.57 17.96 -7.35
N ALA A 7 -9.35 17.50 -7.10
CA ALA A 7 -9.04 16.06 -7.05
C ALA A 7 -9.81 15.34 -5.93
N LYS A 8 -9.88 15.94 -4.74
CA LYS A 8 -10.69 15.42 -3.63
C LYS A 8 -12.18 15.36 -3.98
N ARG A 9 -12.70 16.35 -4.72
CA ARG A 9 -14.08 16.35 -5.22
C ARG A 9 -14.33 15.22 -6.21
N TYR A 10 -13.39 14.94 -7.11
CA TYR A 10 -13.51 13.81 -8.06
C TYR A 10 -13.53 12.46 -7.33
N GLN A 11 -12.59 12.23 -6.40
CA GLN A 11 -12.57 10.99 -5.61
C GLN A 11 -13.89 10.78 -4.85
N ARG A 12 -14.43 11.85 -4.26
CA ARG A 12 -15.72 11.80 -3.57
C ARG A 12 -16.85 11.44 -4.53
N ASN A 13 -16.86 12.00 -5.75
CA ASN A 13 -17.88 11.69 -6.74
C ASN A 13 -17.79 10.24 -7.24
N GLU A 14 -16.57 9.71 -7.46
CA GLU A 14 -16.35 8.31 -7.80
C GLU A 14 -16.90 7.38 -6.71
N LEU A 15 -16.56 7.66 -5.44
CA LEU A 15 -17.07 6.91 -4.30
C LEU A 15 -18.60 6.94 -4.25
N TRP A 16 -19.22 8.11 -4.36
CA TRP A 16 -20.70 8.21 -4.38
C TRP A 16 -21.33 7.45 -5.54
N SER A 17 -20.72 7.48 -6.73
CA SER A 17 -21.21 6.74 -7.89
C SER A 17 -21.15 5.23 -7.66
N LEU A 18 -20.07 4.74 -7.01
CA LEU A 18 -19.93 3.33 -6.67
C LEU A 18 -20.95 2.91 -5.61
N LEU A 19 -21.13 3.72 -4.56
CA LEU A 19 -22.10 3.46 -3.50
C LEU A 19 -23.54 3.48 -4.02
N SER A 20 -23.86 4.38 -4.95
CA SER A 20 -25.17 4.41 -5.58
C SER A 20 -25.46 3.17 -6.43
N TYR A 21 -24.43 2.53 -6.98
CA TYR A 21 -24.58 1.37 -7.87
C TYR A 21 -24.51 0.04 -7.12
N ILE A 22 -23.56 -0.12 -6.20
CA ILE A 22 -23.30 -1.37 -5.45
C ILE A 22 -24.01 -1.41 -4.10
N GLY A 23 -24.32 -0.24 -3.51
CA GLY A 23 -24.85 -0.10 -2.16
C GLY A 23 -23.78 0.30 -1.14
N ALA A 24 -24.16 0.25 0.14
CA ALA A 24 -23.28 0.64 1.24
C ALA A 24 -22.11 -0.37 1.41
N PRO A 25 -20.91 0.09 1.78
CA PRO A 25 -19.78 -0.80 1.96
C PRO A 25 -19.88 -1.52 3.30
N THR A 26 -19.53 -2.80 3.31
CA THR A 26 -19.51 -3.62 4.54
C THR A 26 -18.27 -3.34 5.39
N TRP A 27 -17.16 -2.95 4.76
CA TRP A 27 -15.86 -2.80 5.41
C TRP A 27 -15.20 -1.47 5.05
N PHE A 28 -14.57 -0.84 6.04
CA PHE A 28 -13.68 0.31 5.88
C PHE A 28 -12.32 -0.05 6.46
N LEU A 29 -11.26 0.13 5.67
CA LEU A 29 -9.90 -0.27 6.04
C LEU A 29 -8.92 0.88 5.82
N THR A 30 -8.02 1.06 6.76
CA THR A 30 -6.84 1.93 6.63
C THR A 30 -5.64 1.17 7.15
N PHE A 31 -4.59 1.08 6.33
CA PHE A 31 -3.34 0.47 6.75
C PHE A 31 -2.16 1.32 6.28
N ALA A 32 -1.17 1.44 7.15
CA ALA A 32 0.06 2.18 6.91
C ALA A 32 1.24 1.20 7.06
N PRO A 33 1.80 0.68 5.95
CA PRO A 33 2.88 -0.28 6.03
C PRO A 33 4.15 0.41 6.55
N ALA A 34 4.79 -0.19 7.55
CA ALA A 34 5.94 0.40 8.24
C ALA A 34 7.25 0.20 7.45
N ASP A 35 7.54 1.11 6.53
CA ASP A 35 8.71 1.09 5.65
C ASP A 35 10.06 0.97 6.37
N VAL A 36 10.30 1.73 7.45
CA VAL A 36 11.58 1.68 8.21
C VAL A 36 11.79 0.35 8.95
N LYS A 37 10.71 -0.38 9.25
CA LYS A 37 10.77 -1.63 10.02
C LYS A 37 10.67 -2.87 9.16
N HIS A 38 10.24 -2.74 7.90
CA HIS A 38 9.96 -3.87 7.04
C HIS A 38 11.21 -4.29 6.25
N PRO A 39 11.70 -5.55 6.38
CA PRO A 39 12.90 -6.01 5.69
C PRO A 39 12.84 -5.82 4.17
N LEU A 40 11.69 -6.09 3.54
CA LEU A 40 11.49 -5.86 2.11
C LEU A 40 11.73 -4.40 1.69
N CYS A 41 11.28 -3.43 2.50
CA CYS A 41 11.47 -2.03 2.16
C CYS A 41 12.95 -1.62 2.29
N LEU A 42 13.63 -2.12 3.33
CA LEU A 42 15.07 -1.91 3.52
C LEU A 42 15.89 -2.57 2.42
N TYR A 43 15.47 -3.76 1.96
CA TYR A 43 16.05 -4.43 0.80
C TYR A 43 15.92 -3.59 -0.46
N LEU A 44 14.71 -3.06 -0.73
CA LEU A 44 14.46 -2.19 -1.88
C LEU A 44 15.21 -0.84 -1.80
N ALA A 45 15.54 -0.39 -0.58
CA ALA A 45 16.27 0.84 -0.35
C ALA A 45 17.79 0.67 -0.43
N GLY A 46 18.29 -0.56 -0.23
CA GLY A 46 19.69 -0.93 -0.38
C GLY A 46 20.21 -0.74 -1.81
N GLN A 47 21.52 -0.56 -1.96
CA GLN A 47 22.15 -0.47 -3.28
C GLN A 47 22.28 -1.84 -3.94
N GLU A 48 22.12 -1.88 -5.26
CA GLU A 48 22.33 -3.08 -6.07
C GLU A 48 23.80 -3.55 -5.93
N GLY A 49 23.99 -4.77 -5.41
CA GLY A 49 25.27 -5.48 -5.45
C GLY A 49 25.92 -5.86 -4.12
N SER A 50 25.40 -5.44 -2.95
CA SER A 50 26.09 -5.77 -1.67
C SER A 50 25.18 -6.00 -0.46
N TYR A 51 23.87 -6.20 -0.66
CA TYR A 51 22.94 -6.29 0.46
C TYR A 51 22.60 -7.75 0.79
N GLU A 52 23.42 -8.34 1.67
CA GLU A 52 23.14 -9.64 2.27
C GLU A 52 21.90 -9.56 3.17
N GLU A 53 20.97 -10.49 2.99
CA GLU A 53 19.71 -10.58 3.74
C GLU A 53 19.92 -10.58 5.26
N GLN A 54 21.05 -11.13 5.73
CA GLN A 54 21.42 -11.13 7.14
C GLN A 54 21.80 -9.74 7.67
N ARG A 55 22.35 -8.83 6.84
CA ARG A 55 22.72 -7.47 7.27
C ARG A 55 21.51 -6.56 7.49
N ILE A 56 20.40 -6.81 6.81
CA ILE A 56 19.17 -5.99 6.91
C ILE A 56 18.63 -6.01 8.32
N THR A 57 18.58 -7.22 8.90
CA THR A 57 18.06 -7.48 10.24
C THR A 57 18.99 -6.96 11.33
N LEU A 58 20.28 -6.76 11.01
CA LEU A 58 21.32 -6.29 11.93
C LEU A 58 21.49 -4.75 11.91
N LEU A 59 20.81 -4.03 11.00
CA LEU A 59 20.90 -2.57 10.96
C LEU A 59 20.34 -1.93 12.23
N LYS A 60 21.10 -0.96 12.76
CA LYS A 60 20.60 -0.10 13.84
C LYS A 60 19.45 0.77 13.33
N GLN A 61 18.62 1.23 14.26
CA GLN A 61 17.47 2.07 13.93
C GLN A 61 17.85 3.29 13.08
N ASP A 62 18.89 4.04 13.48
CA ASP A 62 19.32 5.25 12.77
C ASP A 62 19.80 4.98 11.34
N GLU A 63 20.41 3.81 11.11
CA GLU A 63 20.87 3.39 9.79
C GLU A 63 19.68 3.10 8.87
N ARG A 64 18.64 2.44 9.39
CA ARG A 64 17.40 2.18 8.65
C ARG A 64 16.70 3.49 8.28
N TRP A 65 16.62 4.44 9.21
CA TRP A 65 16.06 5.77 8.92
C TRP A 65 16.83 6.50 7.84
N ARG A 66 18.17 6.52 7.90
CA ARG A 66 19.02 7.13 6.88
C ARG A 66 18.85 6.46 5.51
N LEU A 67 18.76 5.13 5.48
CA LEU A 67 18.61 4.37 4.24
C LEU A 67 17.32 4.74 3.52
N ILE A 68 16.19 4.74 4.25
CA ILE A 68 14.88 5.12 3.71
C ILE A 68 14.84 6.60 3.31
N ALA A 69 15.37 7.50 4.15
CA ALA A 69 15.38 8.93 3.86
C ALA A 69 16.17 9.26 2.57
N ASN A 70 17.24 8.49 2.29
CA ASN A 70 18.04 8.65 1.07
C ASN A 70 17.41 7.99 -0.17
N ASN A 71 16.34 7.20 -0.01
CA ASN A 71 15.70 6.48 -1.12
C ASN A 71 14.18 6.42 -0.95
N ALA A 72 13.51 7.56 -1.11
CA ALA A 72 12.05 7.66 -1.03
C ALA A 72 11.33 6.79 -2.10
N VAL A 73 11.99 6.48 -3.21
CA VAL A 73 11.44 5.60 -4.26
C VAL A 73 11.26 4.17 -3.74
N ALA A 74 12.15 3.70 -2.87
CA ALA A 74 12.01 2.39 -2.24
C ALA A 74 10.74 2.29 -1.39
N SER A 75 10.46 3.30 -0.55
CA SER A 75 9.21 3.37 0.22
C SER A 75 7.97 3.37 -0.68
N ALA A 76 8.00 4.11 -1.79
CA ALA A 76 6.89 4.11 -2.75
C ALA A 76 6.67 2.74 -3.42
N ARG A 77 7.76 2.06 -3.83
CA ARG A 77 7.69 0.70 -4.41
C ARG A 77 7.18 -0.31 -3.40
N PHE A 78 7.66 -0.23 -2.16
CA PHE A 78 7.19 -1.07 -1.06
C PHE A 78 5.71 -0.85 -0.76
N PHE A 79 5.26 0.40 -0.62
CA PHE A 79 3.86 0.72 -0.41
C PHE A 79 2.98 0.15 -1.53
N HIS A 80 3.37 0.37 -2.79
CA HIS A 80 2.65 -0.16 -3.95
C HIS A 80 2.56 -1.69 -3.92
N PHE A 81 3.66 -2.36 -3.58
CA PHE A 81 3.70 -3.81 -3.45
C PHE A 81 2.74 -4.33 -2.36
N ILE A 82 2.71 -3.71 -1.19
CA ILE A 82 1.80 -4.11 -0.10
C ILE A 82 0.33 -3.91 -0.51
N VAL A 83 0.00 -2.79 -1.16
CA VAL A 83 -1.37 -2.54 -1.66
C VAL A 83 -1.77 -3.59 -2.68
N LYS A 84 -0.86 -3.97 -3.58
CA LYS A 84 -1.14 -5.01 -4.59
C LYS A 84 -1.38 -6.37 -3.94
N ILE A 85 -0.53 -6.78 -3.00
CA ILE A 85 -0.74 -8.03 -2.25
C ILE A 85 -2.07 -8.01 -1.51
N PHE A 86 -2.42 -6.88 -0.90
CA PHE A 86 -3.70 -6.77 -0.21
C PHE A 86 -4.89 -7.03 -1.14
N ILE A 87 -4.88 -6.45 -2.35
CA ILE A 87 -5.94 -6.65 -3.35
C ILE A 87 -5.94 -8.09 -3.89
N ASP A 88 -4.77 -8.64 -4.18
CA ASP A 88 -4.62 -9.94 -4.84
C ASP A 88 -4.86 -11.11 -3.87
N GLU A 89 -4.38 -11.02 -2.63
CA GLU A 89 -4.38 -12.14 -1.67
C GLU A 89 -5.42 -11.99 -0.56
N VAL A 90 -5.66 -10.78 -0.06
CA VAL A 90 -6.61 -10.56 1.06
C VAL A 90 -8.02 -10.37 0.51
N LEU A 91 -8.20 -9.48 -0.46
CA LEU A 91 -9.51 -9.29 -1.12
C LEU A 91 -9.79 -10.39 -2.15
N ARG A 92 -8.73 -11.00 -2.71
CA ARG A 92 -8.83 -11.95 -3.82
C ARG A 92 -9.67 -11.41 -4.97
N TRP A 93 -9.40 -10.17 -5.36
CA TRP A 93 -10.18 -9.49 -6.38
C TRP A 93 -10.19 -10.28 -7.71
N LYS A 94 -11.39 -10.57 -8.21
CA LYS A 94 -11.62 -11.37 -9.43
C LYS A 94 -10.98 -12.76 -9.40
N ARG A 95 -10.92 -13.39 -8.23
CA ARG A 95 -10.58 -14.82 -8.08
C ARG A 95 -11.86 -15.64 -7.87
N GLU A 96 -11.79 -16.93 -8.18
CA GLU A 96 -12.92 -17.86 -8.01
C GLU A 96 -13.21 -18.13 -6.52
N GLU A 97 -12.17 -18.13 -5.69
CA GLU A 97 -12.28 -18.36 -4.26
C GLU A 97 -12.44 -17.03 -3.48
N PRO A 98 -13.29 -16.99 -2.45
CA PRO A 98 -13.49 -15.80 -1.63
C PRO A 98 -12.22 -15.41 -0.87
N GLY A 99 -12.04 -14.11 -0.67
CA GLY A 99 -10.97 -13.55 0.17
C GLY A 99 -11.29 -13.61 1.66
N LEU A 100 -10.44 -12.96 2.46
CA LEU A 100 -10.59 -12.92 3.92
C LEU A 100 -11.94 -12.32 4.36
N PHE A 101 -12.48 -11.38 3.57
CA PHE A 101 -13.74 -10.70 3.85
C PHE A 101 -14.94 -11.28 3.07
N GLY A 102 -14.77 -12.46 2.46
CA GLY A 102 -15.77 -13.07 1.57
C GLY A 102 -15.56 -12.72 0.10
N GLU A 103 -16.64 -12.79 -0.69
CA GLU A 103 -16.62 -12.43 -2.10
C GLU A 103 -16.59 -10.91 -2.25
N THR A 104 -15.53 -10.40 -2.89
CA THR A 104 -15.36 -8.96 -3.10
C THR A 104 -16.13 -8.52 -4.35
N ASN A 105 -17.28 -7.86 -4.16
CA ASN A 105 -18.10 -7.33 -5.27
C ASN A 105 -17.56 -6.02 -5.85
N ALA A 106 -16.98 -5.17 -5.02
CA ALA A 106 -16.33 -3.92 -5.41
C ALA A 106 -15.39 -3.44 -4.29
N PHE A 107 -14.40 -2.62 -4.66
CA PHE A 107 -13.60 -1.85 -3.70
C PHE A 107 -13.28 -0.47 -4.28
N TYR A 108 -13.04 0.49 -3.39
CA TYR A 108 -12.51 1.81 -3.73
C TYR A 108 -11.33 2.10 -2.80
N GLY A 109 -10.20 2.51 -3.38
CA GLY A 109 -8.98 2.80 -2.63
C GLY A 109 -8.46 4.20 -2.96
N THR A 110 -8.02 4.93 -1.94
CA THR A 110 -7.34 6.21 -2.08
C THR A 110 -6.09 6.22 -1.20
N VAL A 111 -5.12 7.04 -1.57
CA VAL A 111 -3.90 7.29 -0.78
C VAL A 111 -4.01 8.72 -0.28
N GLU A 112 -3.88 8.92 1.03
CA GLU A 112 -3.84 10.27 1.60
C GLU A 112 -2.62 11.01 1.03
N GLN A 113 -2.87 12.23 0.53
CA GLN A 113 -1.86 13.14 -0.02
C GLN A 113 -1.65 14.32 0.90
#